data_AF-A0A7J9EJ38-F1
#
_entry.id   AF-A0A7J9EJ38-F1
#
_cell.length_a   1.000
_cell.length_b   1.000
_cell.length_c   1.000
_cell.angle_alpha   90.00
_cell.angle_beta   90.00
_cell.angle_gamma   90.00
#
_symmetry.space_group_name_H-M   'P 1'
#
loop_
_entity.id
_entity.type
_entity.pdbx_description
1 polymer ?
#
loop_
_entity_poly.entity_id
_entity_poly.type
_entity_poly.pdbx_seq_one_letter_code
_entity_poly.pdbx_strand_id
1 'polypeptide(L)' 'MQLRTNGSVKVDSSFAVVGGTLRDNHGVWIIGFSCQLGRCSILEVELWGI' A
#
# COMPACT_ATOMS: atom_id res chain seq x y z
N MET A 1 -12.78 -11.82 -5.10
CA MET A 1 -12.47 -10.40 -4.88
C MET A 1 -11.03 -10.40 -4.45
N GLN A 2 -10.18 -9.64 -5.13
CA GLN A 2 -8.74 -9.64 -4.90
C GLN A 2 -8.31 -8.27 -4.40
N LEU A 3 -7.74 -8.25 -3.20
CA LEU A 3 -7.04 -7.08 -2.67
C LEU A 3 -5.54 -7.25 -2.94
N ARG A 4 -4.93 -6.23 -3.53
CA ARG A 4 -3.48 -6.11 -3.65
C ARG A 4 -3.04 -4.86 -2.93
N THR A 5 -2.01 -4.99 -2.13
CA THR A 5 -1.44 -3.93 -1.30
C THR A 5 0.06 -3.86 -1.56
N ASN A 6 0.59 -2.65 -1.54
CA ASN A 6 2.02 -2.39 -1.66
C ASN A 6 2.38 -1.17 -0.82
N GLY A 7 3.56 -1.22 -0.23
CA GLY A 7 4.11 -0.15 0.56
C GLY A 7 5.37 0.44 -0.08
N SER A 8 5.65 1.71 0.22
CA SER A 8 6.90 2.35 -0.16
C SER A 8 7.36 3.33 0.92
N VAL A 9 8.68 3.38 1.13
CA VAL A 9 9.33 4.35 2.03
C VAL A 9 10.38 5.12 1.26
N LYS A 10 10.35 6.44 1.39
CA LYS A 10 11.37 7.35 0.89
C LYS A 10 12.56 7.34 1.85
N VAL A 11 13.70 6.79 1.43
CA VAL A 11 14.88 6.55 2.29
C VAL A 11 15.43 7.84 2.94
N ASP A 12 15.39 8.97 2.22
CA ASP A 12 15.96 10.24 2.67
C ASP A 12 15.21 10.91 3.84
N SER A 13 13.92 10.65 3.96
CA SER A 13 13.00 11.36 4.86
C SER A 13 12.16 10.43 5.72
N SER A 14 12.31 9.13 5.48
CA SER A 14 11.52 8.03 6.04
C SER A 14 10.01 8.17 5.79
N PHE A 15 9.60 9.02 4.84
CA PHE A 15 8.19 9.17 4.52
C PHE A 15 7.65 7.92 3.84
N ALA A 16 6.54 7.44 4.37
CA ALA A 16 5.92 6.19 4.04
C ALA A 16 4.53 6.40 3.45
N VAL A 17 4.24 5.62 2.43
CA VAL A 17 2.93 5.51 1.81
C VAL A 17 2.61 4.04 1.59
N VAL A 18 1.36 3.67 1.86
CA VAL A 18 0.80 2.37 1.50
C VAL A 18 -0.32 2.60 0.49
N GLY A 19 -0.49 1.69 -0.44
CA GLY A 19 -1.57 1.76 -1.41
C GLY A 19 -1.93 0.39 -1.93
N GLY A 20 -2.94 0.34 -2.78
CA GLY A 20 -3.42 -0.92 -3.29
C GLY A 20 -4.53 -0.80 -4.32
N THR A 21 -4.93 -1.96 -4.84
CA THR A 21 -6.05 -2.09 -5.77
C THR A 21 -7.00 -3.17 -5.30
N LEU A 22 -8.29 -2.90 -5.40
CA LEU A 22 -9.34 -3.87 -5.28
C LEU A 22 -9.80 -4.32 -6.67
N ARG A 23 -9.93 -5.62 -6.86
CA ARG A 23 -10.42 -6.24 -8.09
C ARG A 23 -11.56 -7.21 -7.80
N ASP A 24 -12.47 -7.37 -8.75
CA ASP A 24 -13.57 -8.31 -8.64
C ASP A 24 -13.11 -9.79 -8.78
N ASN A 25 -14.05 -10.72 -8.88
CA ASN A 25 -13.74 -12.15 -9.05
C ASN A 25 -13.18 -12.50 -10.43
N HIS A 26 -13.36 -11.63 -11.42
CA HIS A 26 -12.86 -11.77 -12.79
C HIS A 26 -11.53 -11.04 -13.00
N GLY A 27 -10.97 -10.42 -11.95
CA GLY A 27 -9.74 -9.63 -12.03
C GLY A 27 -9.94 -8.22 -12.57
N VAL A 28 -11.19 -7.78 -12.77
CA VAL A 28 -11.52 -6.41 -13.21
C VAL A 28 -11.24 -5.45 -12.07
N TRP A 29 -10.51 -4.38 -12.37
CA TRP A 29 -10.23 -3.32 -11.40
C TRP A 29 -11.51 -2.61 -10.97
N ILE A 30 -11.68 -2.46 -9.65
CA ILE A 30 -12.80 -1.76 -9.04
C ILE A 30 -12.36 -0.38 -8.57
N ILE A 31 -11.31 -0.34 -7.73
CA ILE A 31 -10.81 0.91 -7.12
C ILE A 31 -9.34 0.77 -6.71
N GLY A 32 -8.64 1.91 -6.68
CA GLY A 32 -7.32 2.05 -6.09
C GLY A 32 -7.35 2.96 -4.86
N PHE A 33 -6.48 2.72 -3.90
CA PHE A 33 -6.35 3.57 -2.72
C PHE A 33 -4.87 3.86 -2.41
N SER A 34 -4.65 4.97 -1.70
CA SER A 34 -3.35 5.36 -1.16
C SER A 34 -3.55 6.02 0.20
N CYS A 35 -2.72 5.68 1.17
CA CYS A 35 -2.71 6.24 2.52
C CYS A 35 -1.28 6.66 2.87
N GLN A 36 -1.13 7.90 3.33
CA GLN A 36 0.14 8.39 3.85
C GLN A 36 0.28 7.97 5.31
N LEU A 37 1.31 7.18 5.62
CA LEU A 37 1.56 6.65 6.97
C LEU A 37 2.45 7.58 7.81
N GLY A 38 2.96 8.66 7.22
CA GLY A 38 3.90 9.56 7.91
C GLY A 38 5.32 9.02 7.83
N ARG A 39 6.09 9.10 8.93
CA ARG A 39 7.45 8.56 8.97
C ARG A 39 7.46 7.18 9.60
N CYS A 40 7.86 6.16 8.86
CA CYS A 40 8.09 4.82 9.39
C CYS A 40 9.12 4.05 8.54
N SER A 41 9.64 2.97 9.11
CA SER A 41 10.59 2.08 8.46
C SER A 41 9.91 1.21 7.38
N ILE A 42 10.72 0.66 6.47
CA ILE A 42 10.22 -0.23 5.42
C ILE A 42 9.51 -1.47 5.98
N LEU A 43 9.99 -2.00 7.12
CA LEU A 43 9.38 -3.14 7.79
C LEU A 43 7.99 -2.81 8.33
N GLU A 44 7.81 -1.61 8.89
CA GLU A 44 6.50 -1.17 9.37
C GLU A 44 5.53 -1.00 8.19
N VAL A 45 6.00 -0.42 7.09
CA VAL A 45 5.20 -0.26 5.86
C VAL A 45 4.77 -1.60 5.25
N GLU A 46 5.65 -2.59 5.22
CA GLU A 46 5.32 -3.93 4.74
C GLU A 46 4.33 -4.64 5.67
N LEU A 47 4.45 -4.43 6.99
CA LEU A 47 3.52 -5.00 7.97
C LEU A 47 2.10 -4.40 7.87
N TRP A 48 1.98 -3.11 7.60
CA TRP A 48 0.68 -2.44 7.34
C TRP A 48 0.08 -2.81 5.98
N GLY A 49 0.88 -3.37 5.08
CA GLY A 49 0.46 -3.79 3.75
C GLY A 49 -0.10 -5.22 3.68
N ILE A 50 -0.37 -5.91 4.79
CA ILE A 50 -0.96 -7.26 4.81
C ILE A 50 -2.48 -7.21 4.95
#